data_AF-A0A2E7N1E3-F1
#
_entry.id   AF-A0A2E7N1E3-F1
#
_cell.length_a   1.000
_cell.length_b   1.000
_cell.length_c   1.000
_cell.angle_alpha   90.00
_cell.angle_beta   90.00
_cell.angle_gamma   90.00
#
_symmetry.space_group_name_H-M   'P 1'
#
loop_
_entity.id
_entity.type
_entity.pdbx_description
1 polymer ?
#
loop_
_entity_poly.entity_id
_entity_poly.type
_entity_poly.pdbx_seq_one_letter_code
_entity_poly.pdbx_strand_id
1 'polypeptide(L)'
;MDEKLSKALDFSNYMVTLNNQKRLLNEKYAENLLHFTNGGQFTVTKELINFVKLLIDNHQNDDVVLTDDNDIPLIIDDIEAFYQDIINVYFEASNSYHSEYMKLKTQRSVENLVDHAEK
;
A
#
# COMPACT_ATOMS: atom_id res chain seq x y z
N MET A 1 27.87 32.04 11.63
CA MET A 1 26.60 31.49 12.14
C MET A 1 26.89 30.81 13.46
N ASP A 2 25.99 30.93 14.44
CA ASP A 2 26.06 30.17 15.69
C ASP A 2 25.92 28.67 15.37
N GLU A 3 26.81 27.83 15.89
CA GLU A 3 26.82 26.37 15.70
C GLU A 3 25.48 25.73 16.12
N LYS A 4 24.83 26.29 17.14
CA LYS A 4 23.49 25.85 17.57
C LYS A 4 22.43 26.08 16.50
N LEU A 5 22.50 27.23 15.83
CA LEU A 5 21.56 27.57 14.76
C LEU A 5 21.76 26.65 13.55
N SER A 6 23.01 26.35 13.17
CA SER A 6 23.30 25.40 12.09
C SER A 6 22.74 24.01 12.38
N LYS A 7 23.02 23.46 13.56
CA LYS A 7 22.51 22.14 13.97
C LYS A 7 20.99 22.06 14.01
N ALA A 8 20.32 23.14 14.44
CA ALA A 8 18.86 23.21 14.45
C ALA A 8 18.29 23.20 13.02
N LEU A 9 18.93 23.89 12.08
CA LEU A 9 18.53 23.91 10.66
C LEU A 9 18.71 22.52 10.03
N ASP A 10 19.85 21.86 10.25
CA ASP A 10 20.11 20.51 9.71
C ASP A 10 19.10 19.48 10.23
N PHE A 11 18.78 19.54 11.52
CA PHE A 11 17.76 18.69 12.11
C PHE A 11 16.36 18.96 11.54
N SER A 12 16.01 20.24 11.34
CA SER A 12 14.72 20.60 10.75
C SER A 12 14.59 20.08 9.32
N ASN A 13 15.64 20.21 8.51
CA ASN A 13 15.68 19.71 7.14
C ASN A 13 15.53 18.18 7.12
N TYR A 14 16.28 17.47 7.98
CA TYR A 14 16.17 16.03 8.14
C TYR A 14 14.74 15.58 8.46
N MET A 15 14.07 16.23 9.42
CA MET A 15 12.71 15.87 9.82
C MET A 15 11.69 16.08 8.69
N VAL A 16 11.80 17.19 7.96
CA VAL A 16 10.93 17.47 6.80
C VAL A 16 11.12 16.40 5.72
N THR A 17 12.38 16.10 5.37
CA THR A 17 12.69 15.07 4.38
C THR A 17 12.17 13.71 4.81
N LEU A 18 12.41 13.29 6.06
CA LEU A 18 11.92 12.02 6.58
C LEU A 18 10.40 11.89 6.52
N ASN A 19 9.67 12.96 6.86
CA ASN A 19 8.21 12.96 6.80
C ASN A 19 7.70 12.87 5.35
N ASN A 20 8.35 13.56 4.42
CA ASN A 20 8.04 13.44 2.99
C ASN A 20 8.26 12.01 2.49
N GLN A 21 9.37 11.37 2.86
CA GLN A 21 9.65 9.98 2.48
C GLN A 21 8.61 9.00 3.04
N LYS A 22 8.17 9.19 4.29
CA LYS A 22 7.09 8.38 4.86
C LYS A 22 5.77 8.56 4.11
N ARG A 23 5.46 9.80 3.71
CA ARG A 23 4.25 10.10 2.94
C ARG A 23 4.27 9.40 1.58
N LEU A 24 5.36 9.53 0.83
CA LEU A 24 5.54 8.87 -0.46
C LEU A 24 5.45 7.34 -0.33
N LEU A 25 6.06 6.78 0.71
CA LEU A 25 5.99 5.34 0.97
C LEU A 25 4.56 4.88 1.28
N ASN A 26 3.78 5.68 2.00
CA ASN A 26 2.36 5.41 2.25
C ASN A 26 1.52 5.49 0.97
N GLU A 27 1.76 6.51 0.13
CA GLU A 27 1.09 6.69 -1.16
C GLU A 27 1.37 5.48 -2.07
N LYS A 28 2.64 5.05 -2.18
CA LYS A 28 3.04 3.85 -2.93
C LYS A 28 2.39 2.57 -2.39
N TYR A 29 2.27 2.44 -1.06
CA TYR A 29 1.58 1.29 -0.47
C TYR A 29 0.09 1.29 -0.83
N ALA A 30 -0.59 2.44 -0.79
CA ALA A 30 -1.98 2.56 -1.20
C ALA A 30 -2.17 2.22 -2.69
N GLU A 31 -1.28 2.68 -3.56
CA GLU A 31 -1.29 2.33 -4.99
C GLU A 31 -1.10 0.83 -5.22
N ASN A 32 -0.16 0.20 -4.49
CA ASN A 32 0.09 -1.24 -4.61
C ASN A 32 -1.06 -2.11 -4.10
N LEU A 33 -2.01 -1.56 -3.33
CA LEU A 33 -3.21 -2.27 -2.92
C LEU A 33 -4.32 -2.23 -3.98
N LEU A 34 -4.15 -1.49 -5.07
CA LEU A 34 -5.14 -1.46 -6.14
C LEU A 34 -5.04 -2.72 -7.00
N HIS A 35 -6.16 -3.42 -7.13
CA HIS A 35 -6.29 -4.60 -7.99
C HIS A 35 -7.34 -4.32 -9.06
N PHE A 36 -6.97 -4.53 -10.32
CA PHE A 36 -7.85 -4.31 -11.47
C PHE A 36 -8.29 -5.64 -12.05
N THR A 37 -9.60 -5.85 -12.14
CA THR A 37 -10.18 -7.06 -12.74
C THR A 37 -11.51 -6.72 -13.41
N ASN A 38 -11.82 -7.39 -14.52
CA ASN A 38 -13.07 -7.23 -15.26
C ASN A 38 -13.48 -5.78 -15.56
N GLY A 39 -12.50 -4.87 -15.71
CA GLY A 39 -12.72 -3.45 -15.96
C GLY A 39 -13.05 -2.60 -14.72
N GLY A 40 -13.08 -3.20 -13.53
CA GLY A 40 -13.22 -2.51 -12.25
C GLY A 40 -11.92 -2.35 -11.49
N GLN A 41 -11.97 -1.50 -10.47
CA GLN A 41 -10.89 -1.28 -9.52
C GLN A 41 -11.33 -1.64 -8.11
N PHE A 42 -10.57 -2.50 -7.45
CA PHE A 42 -10.75 -2.82 -6.04
C PHE A 42 -9.54 -2.37 -5.24
N THR A 43 -9.78 -1.59 -4.19
CA THR A 43 -8.79 -1.38 -3.14
C THR A 43 -8.78 -2.61 -2.24
N VAL A 44 -7.68 -3.35 -2.25
CA VAL A 44 -7.53 -4.57 -1.46
C VAL A 44 -7.43 -4.22 0.03
N THR A 45 -8.55 -4.39 0.71
CA THR A 45 -8.66 -4.21 2.16
C THR A 45 -8.84 -5.54 2.87
N LYS A 46 -8.58 -5.56 4.19
CA LYS A 46 -8.91 -6.72 5.03
C LYS A 46 -10.41 -7.02 5.03
N GLU A 47 -11.24 -6.00 4.83
CA GLU A 47 -12.69 -6.15 4.73
C GLU A 47 -13.07 -6.89 3.44
N LEU A 48 -12.54 -6.47 2.29
CA LEU A 48 -12.74 -7.16 1.01
C LEU A 48 -12.27 -8.62 1.10
N ILE A 49 -11.07 -8.86 1.62
CA ILE A 49 -10.52 -10.22 1.78
C ILE A 49 -11.44 -11.09 2.64
N ASN A 50 -11.90 -10.57 3.79
CA ASN A 50 -12.79 -11.32 4.68
C ASN A 50 -14.17 -11.54 4.07
N PHE A 51 -14.70 -10.56 3.33
CA PHE A 51 -15.99 -10.68 2.66
C PHE A 51 -15.95 -11.75 1.56
N VAL A 52 -14.92 -11.72 0.71
CA VAL A 52 -14.71 -12.74 -0.32
C VAL A 52 -14.51 -14.12 0.31
N LYS A 53 -13.75 -14.21 1.42
CA LYS A 53 -13.60 -15.47 2.15
C LYS A 53 -14.93 -15.99 2.69
N LEU A 54 -15.78 -15.11 3.22
CA LEU A 54 -17.12 -15.46 3.68
C LEU A 54 -18.00 -16.00 2.55
N LEU A 55 -17.90 -15.45 1.33
CA LEU A 55 -18.64 -15.94 0.17
C LEU A 55 -18.23 -17.36 -0.21
N ILE A 56 -16.91 -17.62 -0.26
CA ILE A 56 -16.34 -18.96 -0.48
C ILE A 56 -16.82 -19.94 0.59
N ASP A 57 -16.74 -19.55 1.86
CA ASP A 57 -17.14 -20.41 2.99
C ASP A 57 -18.64 -20.73 3.00
N ASN A 58 -19.46 -19.88 2.36
CA ASN A 58 -20.90 -20.10 2.15
C ASN A 58 -21.22 -20.79 0.82
N HIS A 59 -20.22 -21.28 0.08
CA HIS A 59 -20.37 -21.96 -1.21
C HIS A 59 -21.04 -21.10 -2.30
N GLN A 60 -20.83 -19.78 -2.25
CA GLN A 60 -21.19 -18.88 -3.35
C GLN A 60 -19.99 -18.76 -4.29
N ASN A 61 -19.85 -19.72 -5.19
CA ASN A 61 -18.61 -19.91 -5.94
C ASN A 61 -18.64 -19.35 -7.37
N ASP A 62 -19.83 -19.27 -7.98
CA ASP A 62 -20.01 -18.90 -9.38
C ASP A 62 -20.88 -17.63 -9.50
N ASP A 63 -20.54 -16.76 -10.45
CA ASP A 63 -21.31 -15.57 -10.83
C ASP A 63 -21.63 -14.60 -9.66
N VAL A 64 -20.64 -14.34 -8.80
CA VAL A 64 -20.78 -13.40 -7.68
C VAL A 64 -20.75 -11.97 -8.19
N VAL A 65 -21.77 -11.18 -7.86
CA VAL A 65 -21.76 -9.73 -8.14
C VAL A 65 -21.11 -8.98 -6.98
N LEU A 66 -20.00 -8.30 -7.26
CA LEU A 66 -19.35 -7.36 -6.35
C LEU A 66 -19.47 -5.93 -6.90
N THR A 67 -19.35 -4.94 -6.02
CA THR A 67 -19.24 -3.52 -6.40
C THR A 67 -17.80 -3.07 -6.21
N ASP A 68 -17.25 -2.39 -7.20
CA ASP A 68 -15.89 -1.85 -7.18
C ASP A 68 -15.81 -0.54 -6.38
N ASP A 69 -14.61 0.07 -6.32
CA ASP A 69 -14.36 1.33 -5.60
C ASP A 69 -15.21 2.52 -6.12
N ASN A 70 -15.81 2.42 -7.31
CA ASN A 70 -16.62 3.44 -7.97
C ASN A 70 -18.11 3.06 -8.05
N ASP A 71 -18.55 2.12 -7.21
CA ASP A 71 -19.92 1.58 -7.18
C ASP A 71 -20.35 0.91 -8.50
N ILE A 72 -19.40 0.42 -9.30
CA ILE A 72 -19.67 -0.30 -10.54
C ILE A 72 -19.90 -1.78 -10.21
N PRO A 73 -21.07 -2.37 -10.53
CA PRO A 73 -21.32 -3.78 -10.31
C PRO A 73 -20.59 -4.63 -11.35
N LEU A 74 -19.91 -5.68 -10.89
CA LEU A 74 -19.07 -6.56 -11.70
C LEU A 74 -19.37 -8.01 -11.32
N ILE A 75 -19.40 -8.87 -12.34
CA ILE A 75 -19.49 -10.31 -12.14
C ILE A 75 -18.06 -10.84 -11.97
N ILE A 76 -17.85 -11.60 -10.91
CA ILE A 76 -16.64 -12.37 -10.64
C ILE A 76 -16.99 -13.84 -10.89
N ASP A 77 -16.49 -14.37 -12.01
CA ASP A 77 -16.83 -15.71 -12.49
C ASP A 77 -16.21 -16.81 -11.60
N ASP A 78 -15.02 -16.56 -11.05
CA ASP A 78 -14.29 -17.45 -10.15
C ASP A 78 -13.86 -16.69 -8.89
N ILE A 79 -14.66 -16.83 -7.83
CA ILE A 79 -14.41 -16.13 -6.56
C ILE A 79 -13.17 -16.66 -5.83
N GLU A 80 -12.79 -17.93 -6.05
CA GLU A 80 -11.62 -18.54 -5.41
C GLU A 80 -10.34 -17.99 -6.04
N ALA A 81 -10.30 -17.87 -7.37
CA ALA A 81 -9.21 -17.21 -8.08
C ALA A 81 -9.08 -15.75 -7.65
N PHE A 82 -10.20 -15.01 -7.62
CA PHE A 82 -10.21 -13.62 -7.16
C PHE A 82 -9.68 -13.47 -5.72
N TYR A 83 -10.06 -14.37 -4.82
CA TYR A 83 -9.56 -14.40 -3.45
C TYR A 83 -8.04 -14.57 -3.37
N GLN A 84 -7.47 -15.50 -4.17
CA GLN A 84 -6.02 -15.70 -4.22
C GLN A 84 -5.32 -14.44 -4.73
N ASP A 85 -5.86 -13.81 -5.77
CA ASP A 85 -5.28 -12.60 -6.35
C ASP A 85 -5.23 -11.45 -5.34
N ILE A 86 -6.36 -11.13 -4.68
CA ILE A 86 -6.39 -10.05 -3.70
C ILE A 86 -5.53 -10.36 -2.47
N ILE A 87 -5.42 -11.63 -2.05
CA ILE A 87 -4.51 -12.02 -0.97
C ILE A 87 -3.05 -11.80 -1.35
N ASN A 88 -2.67 -12.19 -2.57
CA ASN A 88 -1.31 -12.01 -3.07
C ASN A 88 -0.96 -10.52 -3.15
N VAL A 89 -1.84 -9.71 -3.74
CA VAL A 89 -1.69 -8.24 -3.79
C VAL A 89 -1.47 -7.67 -2.38
N TYR A 90 -2.31 -8.06 -1.41
CA TYR A 90 -2.19 -7.57 -0.04
C TYR A 90 -0.84 -7.91 0.60
N PHE A 91 -0.40 -9.17 0.50
CA PHE A 91 0.85 -9.61 1.12
C PHE A 91 2.08 -9.03 0.42
N GLU A 92 2.08 -8.96 -0.91
CA GLU A 92 3.15 -8.32 -1.68
C GLU A 92 3.29 -6.84 -1.31
N ALA A 93 2.18 -6.09 -1.34
CA ALA A 93 2.16 -4.69 -0.94
C ALA A 93 2.61 -4.50 0.51
N SER A 94 2.09 -5.31 1.44
CA SER A 94 2.39 -5.20 2.88
C SER A 94 3.85 -5.52 3.21
N ASN A 95 4.40 -6.58 2.62
CA ASN A 95 5.77 -6.99 2.83
C ASN A 95 6.75 -6.00 2.22
N SER A 96 6.45 -5.49 1.02
CA SER A 96 7.22 -4.44 0.37
C SER A 96 7.23 -3.16 1.21
N TYR A 97 6.05 -2.69 1.64
CA TYR A 97 5.91 -1.52 2.52
C TYR A 97 6.69 -1.67 3.83
N HIS A 98 6.61 -2.85 4.47
CA HIS A 98 7.37 -3.14 5.68
C HIS A 98 8.90 -3.07 5.45
N SER A 99 9.37 -3.71 4.38
CA SER A 99 10.79 -3.74 4.01
C SER A 99 11.34 -2.32 3.79
N GLU A 100 10.65 -1.52 2.97
CA GLU A 100 11.06 -0.13 2.69
C GLU A 100 10.95 0.75 3.94
N TYR A 101 9.92 0.57 4.77
CA TYR A 101 9.80 1.31 6.03
C TYR A 101 10.98 1.01 6.97
N MET A 102 11.43 -0.25 7.05
CA MET A 102 12.59 -0.61 7.87
C MET A 102 13.88 0.01 7.35
N LYS A 103 14.07 0.08 6.03
CA LYS A 103 15.20 0.79 5.40
C LYS A 103 15.14 2.29 5.68
N LEU A 104 13.97 2.91 5.54
CA LEU A 104 13.79 4.34 5.81
C LEU A 104 14.08 4.68 7.28
N LYS A 105 13.64 3.82 8.21
CA LYS A 105 13.83 4.00 9.65
C LYS A 105 15.31 4.00 10.08
N THR A 106 16.22 3.38 9.33
CA THR A 106 17.65 3.33 9.68
C THR A 106 18.43 4.54 9.16
N GLN A 107 17.89 5.34 8.24
CA GLN A 107 18.56 6.53 7.72
C GLN A 107 18.66 7.64 8.77
N ARG A 108 19.76 8.40 8.74
CA ARG A 108 20.12 9.41 9.76
C ARG A 108 20.59 10.75 9.20
N SER A 109 20.69 10.90 7.88
CA SER A 109 21.08 12.14 7.21
C SER A 109 20.12 12.46 6.07
N VAL A 110 20.12 13.72 5.63
CA VAL A 110 19.26 14.19 4.53
C VAL A 110 19.66 13.50 3.23
N GLU A 111 20.95 13.39 2.94
CA GLU A 111 21.50 12.79 1.72
C GLU A 111 21.01 11.36 1.58
N ASN A 112 21.14 10.55 2.63
CA ASN A 112 20.71 9.16 2.61
C ASN A 112 19.19 9.00 2.43
N LEU A 113 18.40 9.97 2.91
CA LEU A 113 16.94 9.96 2.72
C LEU A 113 16.55 10.31 1.29
N VAL A 114 17.30 11.17 0.62
CA VAL A 114 17.07 11.55 -0.79
C VAL A 114 17.50 10.41 -1.71
N ASP A 115 18.68 9.81 -1.49
CA ASP A 115 19.18 8.67 -2.28
C ASP A 115 18.29 7.43 -2.20
N HIS A 116 17.53 7.29 -1.11
CA HIS A 116 16.54 6.22 -0.95
C HIS A 116 15.30 6.42 -1.84
N ALA A 117 14.95 7.67 -2.14
CA ALA A 117 13.76 8.02 -2.92
C ALA A 117 13.95 7.84 -4.43
N GLU A 118 15.20 7.88 -4.91
CA GLU A 118 15.55 7.81 -6.34
C GLU A 118 15.71 6.37 -6.87
N LYS A 119 15.53 5.35 -6.01
CA LYS A 119 15.62 3.92 -6.37
C LYS A 119 14.26 3.27 -6.46
#